data_AF-F0P0M6-F1
#
_entry.id   AF-F0P0M6-F1
#
_cell.length_a   1.000
_cell.length_b   1.000
_cell.length_c   1.000
_cell.angle_alpha   90.00
_cell.angle_beta   90.00
_cell.angle_gamma   90.00
#
_symmetry.space_group_name_H-M   'P 1'
#
loop_
_entity.id
_entity.type
_entity.pdbx_description
1 polymer ?
#
loop_
_entity_poly.entity_id
_entity_poly.type
_entity_poly.pdbx_seq_one_letter_code
_entity_poly.pdbx_strand_id
1 'polypeptide(L)'
;MKKHYLKTFFFYLFLAFIFSCSSDDIKNKNSLQDEINSKAESSIIGKKIASIKNGNIRLLASDTSINKGVKNLIDPSDQNNISYNRSTIVNIDNMYYLRSYSNDGLVTTTLLEEEEESNNGEVNLLVAGISCTSKACSGTNGCVPNANKKSCSSCLGDCTKTVTSVEYEEEF
;
A
#
# COMPACT_ATOMS: atom_id res chain seq x y z
N MET A 1 34.37 -66.68 -25.26
CA MET A 1 33.66 -66.22 -24.04
C MET A 1 34.19 -64.85 -23.59
N LYS A 2 33.27 -63.90 -23.40
CA LYS A 2 33.37 -62.64 -22.61
C LYS A 2 34.46 -61.62 -22.98
N LYS A 3 34.19 -60.81 -24.02
CA LYS A 3 34.81 -59.47 -24.22
C LYS A 3 33.72 -58.44 -24.56
N HIS A 4 32.82 -58.16 -23.61
CA HIS A 4 31.74 -57.18 -23.81
C HIS A 4 31.51 -56.25 -22.61
N TYR A 5 32.48 -56.13 -21.68
CA TYR A 5 32.28 -55.34 -20.45
C TYR A 5 33.08 -54.03 -20.37
N LEU A 6 33.91 -53.69 -21.36
CA LEU A 6 34.76 -52.48 -21.26
C LEU A 6 34.14 -51.21 -21.86
N LYS A 7 33.10 -51.32 -22.70
CA LYS A 7 32.45 -50.15 -23.33
C LYS A 7 31.27 -49.59 -22.56
N THR A 8 30.73 -50.32 -21.59
CA THR A 8 29.50 -49.91 -20.87
C THR A 8 29.78 -49.06 -19.63
N PHE A 9 31.03 -48.98 -19.17
CA PHE A 9 31.39 -48.16 -18.00
C PHE A 9 31.67 -46.69 -18.35
N PHE A 10 32.04 -46.39 -19.59
CA PHE A 10 32.34 -45.02 -20.02
C PHE A 10 31.10 -44.20 -20.43
N PHE A 11 29.95 -44.86 -20.61
CA PHE A 11 28.71 -44.19 -21.02
C PHE A 11 27.87 -43.67 -19.83
N TYR A 12 28.19 -44.08 -18.60
CA TYR A 12 27.48 -43.62 -17.39
C TYR A 12 28.11 -42.40 -16.71
N LEU A 13 29.33 -42.01 -17.07
CA LEU A 13 29.99 -40.86 -16.45
C LEU A 13 29.66 -39.51 -17.13
N PHE A 14 28.89 -39.53 -18.23
CA PHE A 14 28.54 -38.32 -19.00
C PHE A 14 27.09 -37.84 -18.78
N LEU A 15 26.30 -38.50 -17.92
CA LEU A 15 24.88 -38.17 -17.69
C LEU A 15 24.62 -37.34 -16.41
N ALA A 16 25.65 -36.92 -15.68
CA ALA A 16 25.49 -36.14 -14.44
C ALA A 16 25.75 -34.62 -14.58
N PHE A 17 25.95 -34.10 -15.81
CA PHE A 17 26.39 -32.70 -16.01
C PHE A 17 25.49 -31.82 -16.87
N ILE A 18 24.23 -32.19 -17.07
CA ILE A 18 23.24 -31.37 -17.80
C ILE A 18 21.93 -31.33 -17.03
N PHE A 19 21.85 -30.42 -16.05
CA PHE A 19 20.73 -29.49 -15.82
C PHE A 19 21.15 -28.52 -14.69
N SER A 20 22.20 -27.75 -14.98
CA SER A 20 22.39 -26.45 -14.37
C SER A 20 21.49 -25.45 -15.11
N CYS A 21 20.97 -24.48 -14.37
CA CYS A 21 20.07 -23.40 -14.81
C CYS A 21 18.66 -23.81 -15.25
N SER A 22 17.78 -24.00 -14.25
CA SER A 22 16.44 -23.42 -14.35
C SER A 22 16.49 -22.04 -13.70
N SER A 23 16.93 -21.04 -14.47
CA SER A 23 16.55 -19.66 -14.18
C SER A 23 15.09 -19.51 -14.59
N ASP A 24 14.25 -19.07 -13.65
CA ASP A 24 13.63 -17.77 -13.80
C ASP A 24 13.07 -17.33 -12.44
N ASP A 25 13.50 -16.14 -12.04
CA ASP A 25 13.21 -15.47 -10.78
C ASP A 25 11.72 -15.26 -10.53
N ILE A 26 11.10 -16.21 -9.81
CA ILE A 26 9.86 -15.94 -9.06
C ILE A 26 10.26 -15.33 -7.70
N LYS A 27 10.86 -14.14 -7.71
CA LYS A 27 11.17 -13.37 -6.49
C LYS A 27 10.54 -11.98 -6.43
N ASN A 28 9.91 -11.50 -7.50
CA ASN A 28 9.69 -10.05 -7.62
C ASN A 28 8.27 -9.51 -7.33
N LYS A 29 7.31 -10.33 -6.87
CA LYS A 29 6.03 -9.80 -6.37
C LYS A 29 5.92 -9.77 -4.86
N ASN A 30 6.44 -10.79 -4.17
CA ASN A 30 6.40 -10.82 -2.71
C ASN A 30 7.39 -9.82 -2.12
N SER A 31 8.60 -9.69 -2.65
CA SER A 31 9.59 -8.75 -2.11
C SER A 31 9.10 -7.29 -2.10
N LEU A 32 8.48 -6.82 -3.19
CA LEU A 32 7.95 -5.44 -3.26
C LEU A 32 6.74 -5.25 -2.36
N GLN A 33 5.82 -6.23 -2.34
CA GLN A 33 4.65 -6.19 -1.47
C GLN A 33 5.05 -6.20 0.02
N ASP A 34 6.05 -7.01 0.37
CA ASP A 34 6.59 -7.13 1.73
C ASP A 34 7.34 -5.86 2.14
N GLU A 35 8.09 -5.24 1.23
CA GLU A 35 8.70 -3.92 1.43
C GLU A 35 7.63 -2.84 1.66
N ILE A 36 6.61 -2.76 0.79
CA ILE A 36 5.49 -1.81 0.94
C ILE A 36 4.77 -2.03 2.26
N ASN A 37 4.50 -3.29 2.62
CA ASN A 37 3.82 -3.64 3.85
C ASN A 37 4.66 -3.20 5.07
N SER A 38 5.92 -3.62 5.17
CA SER A 38 6.81 -3.24 6.29
C SER A 38 6.96 -1.72 6.45
N LYS A 39 7.00 -0.97 5.35
CA LYS A 39 7.14 0.49 5.37
C LYS A 39 5.83 1.20 5.73
N ALA A 40 4.69 0.70 5.25
CA ALA A 40 3.37 1.21 5.60
C ALA A 40 3.04 0.97 7.09
N GLU A 41 3.60 -0.07 7.70
CA GLU A 41 3.44 -0.34 9.14
C GLU A 41 4.12 0.68 10.06
N SER A 42 5.11 1.45 9.58
CA SER A 42 5.80 2.49 10.36
C SER A 42 5.35 3.90 9.99
N SER A 43 5.20 4.19 8.70
CA SER A 43 4.60 5.44 8.20
C SER A 43 4.05 5.25 6.79
N ILE A 44 2.75 5.50 6.63
CA ILE A 44 2.09 5.39 5.33
C ILE A 44 2.23 6.66 4.47
N ILE A 45 2.75 7.76 5.03
CA ILE A 45 2.84 9.04 4.32
C ILE A 45 3.86 8.96 3.18
N GLY A 46 3.48 9.50 2.01
CA GLY A 46 4.28 9.43 0.79
C GLY A 46 4.49 8.01 0.28
N LYS A 47 3.72 7.03 0.77
CA LYS A 47 3.76 5.65 0.27
C LYS A 47 2.70 5.46 -0.79
N LYS A 48 3.07 4.71 -1.83
CA LYS A 48 2.15 4.20 -2.86
C LYS A 48 1.26 3.16 -2.22
N ILE A 49 -0.03 3.44 -2.11
CA ILE A 49 -1.00 2.52 -1.49
C ILE A 49 -1.94 1.90 -2.51
N ALA A 50 -2.07 2.51 -3.69
CA ALA A 50 -2.91 2.04 -4.76
C ALA A 50 -2.32 2.46 -6.12
N SER A 51 -2.71 1.77 -7.18
CA SER A 51 -2.50 2.21 -8.55
C SER A 51 -3.80 2.17 -9.35
N ILE A 52 -3.92 3.08 -10.30
CA ILE A 52 -5.03 3.19 -11.24
C ILE A 52 -4.51 2.81 -12.60
N LYS A 53 -5.14 1.82 -13.24
CA LYS A 53 -4.82 1.42 -14.61
C LYS A 53 -6.09 1.11 -15.38
N ASN A 54 -6.30 1.82 -16.50
CA ASN A 54 -7.52 1.71 -17.31
C ASN A 54 -8.80 1.89 -16.48
N GLY A 55 -8.80 2.86 -15.55
CA GLY A 55 -9.93 3.12 -14.64
C GLY A 55 -10.11 2.10 -13.50
N ASN A 56 -9.31 1.04 -13.44
CA ASN A 56 -9.36 0.07 -12.36
C ASN A 56 -8.38 0.46 -11.25
N ILE A 57 -8.90 0.56 -10.03
CA ILE A 57 -8.10 0.84 -8.83
C ILE A 57 -7.67 -0.49 -8.20
N ARG A 58 -6.37 -0.63 -7.93
CA ARG A 58 -5.78 -1.77 -7.25
C ARG A 58 -5.00 -1.32 -6.03
N LEU A 59 -5.35 -1.83 -4.85
CA LEU A 59 -4.54 -1.65 -3.65
C LEU A 59 -3.20 -2.37 -3.81
N LEU A 60 -2.13 -1.67 -3.44
CA LEU A 60 -0.74 -2.15 -3.48
C LEU A 60 -0.23 -2.58 -2.11
N ALA A 61 -1.00 -2.35 -1.05
CA ALA A 61 -0.69 -2.72 0.32
C ALA A 61 -1.80 -3.62 0.87
N SER A 62 -1.46 -4.51 1.80
CA SER A 62 -2.48 -5.33 2.46
C SER A 62 -3.40 -4.46 3.33
N ASP A 63 -4.65 -4.87 3.52
CA ASP A 63 -5.58 -4.16 4.41
C ASP A 63 -5.01 -4.01 5.82
N THR A 64 -4.30 -5.04 6.32
CA THR A 64 -3.63 -4.99 7.63
C THR A 64 -2.59 -3.88 7.69
N SER A 65 -1.72 -3.78 6.68
CA SER A 65 -0.67 -2.75 6.62
C SER A 65 -1.27 -1.35 6.45
N ILE A 66 -2.32 -1.21 5.64
CA ILE A 66 -3.05 0.06 5.46
C ILE A 66 -3.69 0.49 6.79
N ASN A 67 -4.44 -0.41 7.42
CA ASN A 67 -5.14 -0.15 8.68
C ASN A 67 -4.17 0.24 9.80
N LYS A 68 -3.01 -0.44 9.88
CA LYS A 68 -1.95 -0.10 10.83
C LYS A 68 -1.31 1.25 10.50
N GLY A 69 -1.03 1.53 9.23
CA GLY A 69 -0.47 2.80 8.78
C GLY A 69 -1.39 3.99 9.07
N VAL A 70 -2.70 3.85 8.82
CA VAL A 70 -3.70 4.87 9.15
C VAL A 70 -3.84 5.05 10.65
N LYS A 71 -3.86 3.96 11.44
CA LYS A 71 -3.84 4.03 12.90
C LYS A 71 -2.64 4.85 13.39
N ASN A 72 -1.43 4.52 12.94
CA ASN A 72 -0.22 5.23 13.35
C ASN A 72 -0.22 6.70 12.91
N LEU A 73 -0.87 7.01 11.78
CA LEU A 73 -1.03 8.38 11.30
C LEU A 73 -1.89 9.22 12.26
N ILE A 74 -2.99 8.67 12.76
CA ILE A 74 -3.95 9.43 13.58
C ILE A 74 -3.75 9.30 15.10
N ASP A 75 -3.13 8.20 15.55
CA ASP A 75 -2.91 7.86 16.95
C ASP A 75 -1.51 7.23 17.10
N PRO A 76 -0.42 7.99 16.86
CA PRO A 76 0.94 7.47 16.85
C PRO A 76 1.41 6.90 18.19
N SER A 77 0.78 7.31 19.30
CA SER A 77 1.07 6.84 20.64
C SER A 77 0.21 5.64 21.08
N ASP A 78 -0.71 5.18 20.23
CA ASP A 78 -1.68 4.11 20.51
C ASP A 78 -2.47 4.31 21.82
N GLN A 79 -2.84 5.56 22.12
CA GLN A 79 -3.54 5.89 23.37
C GLN A 79 -5.05 5.71 23.26
N ASN A 80 -5.59 5.76 22.04
CA ASN A 80 -7.03 5.74 21.79
C ASN A 80 -7.54 4.35 21.42
N ASN A 81 -6.67 3.33 21.36
CA ASN A 81 -6.98 1.93 21.05
C ASN A 81 -7.85 1.79 19.78
N ILE A 82 -7.57 2.60 18.76
CA ILE A 82 -8.35 2.62 17.53
C ILE A 82 -7.99 1.38 16.70
N SER A 83 -9.01 0.70 16.20
CA SER A 83 -8.84 -0.48 15.34
C SER A 83 -9.69 -0.35 14.08
N TYR A 84 -9.00 -0.29 12.94
CA TYR A 84 -9.60 -0.33 11.60
C TYR A 84 -9.79 -1.76 11.13
N ASN A 85 -10.95 -2.04 10.54
CA ASN A 85 -11.29 -3.36 10.01
C ASN A 85 -11.37 -3.38 8.48
N ARG A 86 -11.53 -2.22 7.85
CA ARG A 86 -11.73 -2.10 6.40
C ARG A 86 -11.21 -0.76 5.92
N SER A 87 -10.57 -0.78 4.76
CA SER A 87 -10.16 0.42 4.04
C SER A 87 -10.58 0.33 2.58
N THR A 88 -10.92 1.46 1.96
CA THR A 88 -11.30 1.50 0.54
C THR A 88 -10.90 2.82 -0.09
N ILE A 89 -10.65 2.81 -1.39
CA ILE A 89 -10.39 4.03 -2.15
C ILE A 89 -11.72 4.57 -2.66
N VAL A 90 -11.99 5.84 -2.38
CA VAL A 90 -13.16 6.56 -2.89
C VAL A 90 -12.73 7.77 -3.69
N ASN A 91 -13.50 8.10 -4.72
CA ASN A 91 -13.37 9.36 -5.43
C ASN A 91 -14.49 10.31 -4.98
N ILE A 92 -14.13 11.49 -4.49
CA ILE A 92 -15.06 12.53 -4.05
C ILE A 92 -14.57 13.85 -4.66
N ASP A 93 -15.43 14.53 -5.42
CA ASP A 93 -15.11 15.81 -6.06
C ASP A 93 -13.78 15.78 -6.85
N ASN A 94 -13.60 14.74 -7.68
CA ASN A 94 -12.40 14.51 -8.50
C ASN A 94 -11.09 14.30 -7.71
N MET A 95 -11.15 14.04 -6.42
CA MET A 95 -9.99 13.70 -5.60
C MET A 95 -10.10 12.27 -5.07
N TYR A 96 -8.95 11.62 -4.93
CA TYR A 96 -8.87 10.28 -4.37
C TYR A 96 -8.62 10.32 -2.87
N TYR A 97 -9.31 9.45 -2.15
CA TYR A 97 -9.20 9.32 -0.72
C TYR A 97 -9.11 7.87 -0.31
N LEU A 98 -8.31 7.59 0.72
CA LEU A 98 -8.36 6.35 1.47
C LEU A 98 -9.33 6.51 2.63
N ARG A 99 -10.44 5.76 2.61
CA ARG A 99 -11.45 5.78 3.65
C ARG A 99 -11.37 4.53 4.49
N SER A 100 -10.98 4.69 5.75
CA SER A 100 -10.76 3.62 6.73
C SER A 100 -11.88 3.62 7.77
N TYR A 101 -12.44 2.44 8.01
CA TYR A 101 -13.60 2.23 8.90
C TYR A 101 -13.15 1.47 10.14
N SER A 102 -13.45 2.01 11.30
CA SER A 102 -13.20 1.33 12.56
C SER A 102 -14.36 0.43 12.98
N ASN A 103 -14.11 -0.45 13.95
CA ASN A 103 -15.15 -1.28 14.55
C ASN A 103 -16.17 -0.47 15.36
N ASP A 104 -15.82 0.72 15.85
CA ASP A 104 -16.69 1.57 16.66
C ASP A 104 -17.41 2.66 15.86
N GLY A 105 -17.35 2.61 14.52
CA GLY A 105 -18.05 3.52 13.61
C GLY A 105 -17.32 4.84 13.32
N LEU A 106 -16.09 4.98 13.82
CA LEU A 106 -15.18 6.06 13.42
C LEU A 106 -14.77 5.86 11.95
N VAL A 107 -14.77 6.94 11.18
CA VAL A 107 -14.29 6.93 9.81
C VAL A 107 -13.17 7.94 9.66
N THR A 108 -12.03 7.48 9.16
CA THR A 108 -10.90 8.33 8.79
C THR A 108 -10.76 8.37 7.28
N THR A 109 -10.84 9.58 6.73
CA THR A 109 -10.60 9.87 5.33
C THR A 109 -9.24 10.53 5.17
N THR A 110 -8.33 9.86 4.50
CA THR A 110 -6.97 10.32 4.21
C THR A 110 -6.87 10.75 2.75
N LEU A 111 -6.30 11.92 2.49
CA LEU A 111 -6.12 12.43 1.13
C LEU A 111 -5.03 11.64 0.41
N LEU A 112 -5.28 11.34 -0.87
CA LEU A 112 -4.31 10.72 -1.75
C LEU A 112 -3.91 11.69 -2.87
N GLU A 113 -2.64 11.63 -3.22
CA GLU A 113 -2.06 12.39 -4.32
C GLU A 113 -1.70 11.44 -5.45
N GLU A 114 -1.97 11.88 -6.67
CA GLU A 114 -1.50 11.19 -7.87
C GLU A 114 0.00 11.44 -8.03
N GLU A 115 0.77 10.37 -8.19
CA GLU A 115 2.10 10.44 -8.77
C GLU A 115 1.99 10.70 -10.27
N GLU A 116 3.00 11.36 -10.85
CA GLU A 116 3.07 11.50 -12.30
C GLU A 116 2.85 10.16 -13.01
N GLU A 117 2.05 10.20 -14.08
CA GLU A 117 1.68 9.02 -14.85
C GLU A 117 2.93 8.33 -15.37
N SER A 118 3.11 7.05 -15.03
CA SER A 118 4.19 6.28 -15.62
C SER A 118 3.91 6.00 -17.10
N ASN A 119 4.97 5.82 -17.90
CA ASN A 119 4.92 5.61 -19.35
C ASN A 119 3.98 4.47 -19.85
N ASN A 120 3.39 3.68 -18.94
CA ASN A 120 2.51 2.55 -19.20
C ASN A 120 1.00 2.86 -18.95
N GLY A 121 0.64 4.12 -18.69
CA GLY A 121 -0.74 4.52 -18.40
C GLY A 121 -1.23 4.14 -16.99
N GLU A 122 -0.31 4.01 -16.04
CA GLU A 122 -0.58 3.72 -14.64
C GLU A 122 -0.32 4.96 -13.79
N VAL A 123 -1.29 5.32 -12.95
CA VAL A 123 -1.20 6.44 -11.98
C VAL A 123 -1.12 5.85 -10.59
N ASN A 124 -0.05 6.14 -9.85
CA ASN A 124 0.08 5.69 -8.47
C ASN A 124 -0.58 6.70 -7.52
N LEU A 125 -1.17 6.21 -6.44
CA LEU A 125 -1.77 7.04 -5.39
C LEU A 125 -0.92 6.98 -4.13
N LEU A 126 -0.42 8.14 -3.69
CA LEU A 126 0.38 8.31 -2.48
C LEU A 126 -0.44 8.95 -1.36
N VAL A 127 -0.13 8.63 -0.10
CA VAL A 127 -0.75 9.32 1.04
C VAL A 127 -0.17 10.73 1.22
N ALA A 128 -1.05 11.74 1.21
CA ALA A 128 -0.72 13.16 1.27
C ALA A 128 -0.36 13.70 2.68
N GLY A 129 -0.50 12.88 3.73
CA GLY A 129 -0.19 13.28 5.11
C GLY A 129 -1.27 14.10 5.82
N ILE A 130 -2.45 14.29 5.20
CA ILE A 130 -3.62 14.86 5.88
C ILE A 130 -4.75 13.83 5.96
N SER A 131 -5.33 13.72 7.16
CA SER A 131 -6.50 12.88 7.43
C SER A 131 -7.55 13.64 8.22
N CYS A 132 -8.80 13.30 7.96
CA CYS A 132 -9.96 13.83 8.67
C CYS A 132 -10.75 12.66 9.23
N THR A 133 -11.09 12.73 10.52
CA THR A 133 -11.69 11.64 11.26
C THR A 133 -12.99 12.11 11.90
N SER A 134 -14.08 11.35 11.73
CA SER A 134 -15.38 11.65 12.33
C SER A 134 -16.22 10.39 12.49
N LYS A 135 -17.00 10.34 13.57
CA LYS A 135 -18.05 9.34 13.76
C LYS A 135 -19.40 9.87 13.26
N ALA A 136 -19.68 11.16 13.45
CA ALA A 136 -20.95 11.80 13.08
C ALA A 136 -21.18 11.82 11.56
N CYS A 137 -20.13 12.00 10.76
CA CYS A 137 -20.23 12.06 9.29
C CYS A 137 -19.84 10.76 8.58
N SER A 138 -19.69 9.66 9.32
CA SER A 138 -19.28 8.35 8.81
C SER A 138 -20.11 7.84 7.64
N GLY A 139 -21.40 8.21 7.56
CA GLY A 139 -22.34 7.83 6.49
C GLY A 139 -22.46 8.82 5.32
N THR A 140 -21.70 9.93 5.30
CA THR A 140 -21.80 10.98 4.26
C THR A 140 -20.45 11.24 3.58
N ASN A 141 -20.39 12.17 2.62
CA ASN A 141 -19.12 12.65 2.03
C ASN A 141 -18.45 13.77 2.85
N GLY A 142 -19.01 14.18 4.00
CA GLY A 142 -18.42 15.20 4.87
C GLY A 142 -17.16 14.71 5.61
N CYS A 143 -16.55 15.59 6.40
CA CYS A 143 -15.28 15.33 7.11
C CYS A 143 -14.21 14.65 6.24
N VAL A 144 -13.88 15.29 5.13
CA VAL A 144 -12.82 14.86 4.20
C VAL A 144 -11.77 15.96 4.07
N PRO A 145 -10.49 15.64 3.83
CA PRO A 145 -9.50 16.67 3.58
C PRO A 145 -9.84 17.52 2.36
N ASN A 146 -9.70 18.84 2.50
CA ASN A 146 -9.83 19.78 1.38
C ASN A 146 -8.57 19.76 0.51
N ALA A 147 -8.72 20.14 -0.77
CA ALA A 147 -7.62 20.24 -1.74
C ALA A 147 -6.44 21.12 -1.28
N ASN A 148 -6.68 22.07 -0.36
CA ASN A 148 -5.64 22.92 0.21
C ASN A 148 -4.69 22.21 1.18
N LYS A 149 -4.92 20.92 1.48
CA LYS A 149 -4.13 20.08 2.39
C LYS A 149 -3.98 20.64 3.82
N LYS A 150 -4.86 21.57 4.21
CA LYS A 150 -4.76 22.32 5.48
C LYS A 150 -6.01 22.22 6.35
N SER A 151 -7.11 21.75 5.79
CA SER A 151 -8.43 21.77 6.44
C SER A 151 -9.26 20.55 6.05
N CYS A 152 -10.26 20.24 6.87
CA CYS A 152 -11.30 19.28 6.54
C CYS A 152 -12.55 20.01 6.06
N SER A 153 -13.34 19.36 5.22
CA SER A 153 -14.69 19.81 4.88
C SER A 153 -15.57 19.83 6.14
N SER A 154 -16.57 20.70 6.13
CA SER A 154 -17.46 20.84 7.27
C SER A 154 -18.30 19.58 7.47
N CYS A 155 -18.61 19.29 8.73
CA CYS A 155 -19.43 18.17 9.17
C CYS A 155 -20.27 18.66 10.34
N LEU A 156 -21.53 18.23 10.44
CA LEU A 156 -22.35 18.46 11.62
C LEU A 156 -21.84 17.57 12.77
N GLY A 157 -20.75 17.99 13.43
CA GLY A 157 -20.22 17.29 14.60
C GLY A 157 -18.69 17.25 14.69
N ASP A 158 -18.17 16.04 14.93
CA ASP A 158 -16.87 15.72 15.53
C ASP A 158 -15.70 15.59 14.54
N CYS A 159 -15.65 16.44 13.50
CA CYS A 159 -14.59 16.33 12.50
C CYS A 159 -13.24 16.79 13.04
N THR A 160 -12.34 15.83 13.24
CA THR A 160 -10.98 16.04 13.76
C THR A 160 -9.98 15.92 12.62
N LYS A 161 -9.04 16.86 12.54
CA LYS A 161 -7.99 16.90 11.52
C LYS A 161 -6.66 16.43 12.10
N THR A 162 -5.97 15.57 11.35
CA THR A 162 -4.58 15.22 11.58
C THR A 162 -3.76 15.63 10.37
N VAL A 163 -2.67 16.38 10.59
CA VAL A 163 -1.71 16.77 9.55
C VAL A 163 -0.34 16.32 10.02
N THR A 164 0.36 15.60 9.15
CA THR A 164 1.72 15.14 9.39
C THR A 164 2.56 15.56 8.20
N SER A 165 3.57 16.39 8.45
CA SER A 165 4.53 16.81 7.44
C SER A 165 5.54 15.71 7.16
N VAL A 166 5.87 15.51 5.89
CA VAL A 166 7.07 14.77 5.48
C VAL A 166 8.20 15.78 5.42
N GLU A 167 9.21 15.64 6.29
CA GLU A 167 10.53 16.20 6.00
C GLU A 167 11.11 15.34 4.88
N TYR A 168 11.21 15.91 3.68
CA TYR A 168 12.01 15.30 2.62
C TYR A 168 13.46 15.59 2.98
N GLU A 169 14.20 14.58 3.45
CA GLU A 169 15.65 14.63 3.42
C GLU A 169 16.06 14.62 1.93
N GLU A 170 16.39 15.80 1.41
CA GLU A 170 17.07 15.90 0.11
C GLU A 170 18.47 15.29 0.28
N GLU A 171 18.66 14.05 -0.19
CA GLU A 171 20.00 13.50 -0.39
C GLU A 171 20.67 14.31 -1.52
N PHE A 172 21.54 15.25 -1.13
CA PHE A 172 22.45 16.01 -2.01
C PHE A 172 23.71 15.21 -2.37
#